data_AF-A0A4V1N2M4-F1
#
_entry.id   AF-A0A4V1N2M4-F1
#
_cell.length_a   1.000
_cell.length_b   1.000
_cell.length_c   1.000
_cell.angle_alpha   90.00
_cell.angle_beta   90.00
_cell.angle_gamma   90.00
#
_symmetry.space_group_name_H-M   'P 1'
#
loop_
_entity.id
_entity.type
_entity.pdbx_description
1 polymer ?
#
loop_
_entity_poly.entity_id
_entity_poly.type
_entity_poly.pdbx_seq_one_letter_code
_entity_poly.pdbx_strand_id
1 'polypeptide(L)'
;MNTEELRDNILDFFEHIEKYYGCATEITEGLMTSTEEVEAENTTWNLSEFQLVRSAYRNVGNRFMLEGAGVYYEIAAEKIIDFKNPGRHKYEFVEIYGYGVYRITRLHFRSKY
;
A
#
# COMPACT_ATOMS: atom_id res chain seq x y z
N MET A 1 6.19 13.37 -9.58
CA MET A 1 6.54 12.11 -10.26
C MET A 1 5.74 12.05 -11.55
N ASN A 2 6.35 11.72 -12.69
CA ASN A 2 5.56 11.48 -13.92
C ASN A 2 4.86 10.11 -13.81
N THR A 3 3.78 9.88 -14.56
CA THR A 3 2.99 8.64 -14.53
C THR A 3 3.83 7.40 -14.85
N GLU A 4 4.79 7.49 -15.76
CA GLU A 4 5.71 6.38 -16.07
C GLU A 4 6.61 6.04 -14.88
N GLU A 5 7.19 7.06 -14.25
CA GLU A 5 8.05 6.91 -13.07
C GLU A 5 7.27 6.34 -11.87
N LEU A 6 6.02 6.79 -11.67
CA LEU A 6 5.13 6.22 -10.65
C LEU A 6 4.91 4.72 -10.90
N ARG A 7 4.58 4.36 -12.13
CA ARG A 7 4.32 2.97 -12.51
C ARG A 7 5.56 2.12 -12.30
N ASP A 8 6.71 2.56 -12.77
CA ASP A 8 7.95 1.79 -12.69
C ASP A 8 8.37 1.59 -11.22
N ASN A 9 8.18 2.59 -10.35
CA ASN A 9 8.43 2.46 -8.91
C ASN A 9 7.46 1.47 -8.22
N ILE A 10 6.18 1.46 -8.61
CA ILE A 10 5.21 0.49 -8.08
C ILE A 10 5.58 -0.93 -8.54
N LEU A 11 5.93 -1.10 -9.82
CA LEU A 11 6.34 -2.39 -10.35
C LEU A 11 7.59 -2.92 -9.64
N ASP A 12 8.63 -2.09 -9.50
CA ASP A 12 9.85 -2.44 -8.76
C ASP A 12 9.55 -2.88 -7.33
N PHE A 13 8.63 -2.18 -6.64
CA PHE A 13 8.20 -2.57 -5.29
C PHE A 13 7.60 -3.98 -5.27
N PHE A 14 6.66 -4.29 -6.17
CA PHE A 14 5.99 -5.59 -6.19
C PHE A 14 6.86 -6.72 -6.74
N GLU A 15 7.81 -6.43 -7.62
CA GLU A 15 8.80 -7.39 -8.14
C GLU A 15 9.81 -7.84 -7.07
N HIS A 16 10.02 -7.03 -6.02
CA HIS A 16 10.97 -7.29 -4.94
C HIS A 16 10.32 -7.46 -3.56
N ILE A 17 8.99 -7.59 -3.49
CA ILE A 17 8.25 -7.71 -2.23
C ILE A 17 8.43 -9.08 -1.57
N GLU A 18 8.85 -10.10 -2.33
CA GLU A 18 9.12 -11.46 -1.86
C GLU A 18 10.19 -11.52 -0.78
N LYS A 19 11.11 -10.53 -0.74
CA LYS A 19 12.07 -10.40 0.36
C LYS A 19 11.42 -10.18 1.74
N TYR A 20 10.14 -9.76 1.76
CA TYR A 20 9.36 -9.58 2.98
C TYR A 20 8.49 -10.78 3.34
N TYR A 21 8.51 -11.87 2.56
CA TYR A 21 7.74 -13.06 2.90
C TYR A 21 8.18 -13.65 4.26
N GLY A 22 7.19 -13.97 5.09
CA GLY A 22 7.35 -14.40 6.48
C GLY A 22 7.56 -13.27 7.49
N CYS A 23 7.70 -12.01 7.05
CA CYS A 23 7.80 -10.87 7.96
C CYS A 23 6.43 -10.46 8.52
N ALA A 24 6.40 -10.02 9.77
CA ALA A 24 5.22 -9.33 10.30
C ALA A 24 5.05 -8.02 9.53
N THR A 25 3.86 -7.84 8.97
CA THR A 25 3.50 -6.73 8.09
C THR A 25 2.37 -5.98 8.76
N GLU A 26 2.64 -4.72 9.06
CA GLU A 26 1.64 -3.78 9.56
C GLU A 26 1.10 -2.99 8.36
N ILE A 27 -0.22 -2.96 8.24
CA ILE A 27 -0.94 -2.15 7.26
C ILE A 27 -1.77 -1.15 8.05
N THR A 28 -1.61 0.13 7.74
CA THR A 28 -2.51 1.17 8.22
C THR A 28 -3.19 1.86 7.05
N GLU A 29 -4.49 2.12 7.21
CA GLU A 29 -5.34 2.66 6.15
C GLU A 29 -6.12 3.85 6.70
N GLY A 30 -6.18 4.93 5.94
CA GLY A 30 -6.98 6.10 6.26
C GLY A 30 -7.74 6.59 5.03
N LEU A 31 -8.92 7.17 5.25
CA LEU A 31 -9.65 7.91 4.22
C LEU A 31 -9.48 9.41 4.46
N MET A 32 -9.20 10.15 3.40
CA MET A 32 -8.93 11.58 3.45
C MET A 32 -9.63 12.32 2.29
N THR A 33 -9.91 13.61 2.49
CA THR A 33 -10.56 14.47 1.49
C THR A 33 -9.61 15.41 0.77
N SER A 34 -8.32 15.38 1.12
CA SER A 34 -7.24 16.13 0.48
C SER A 34 -5.98 15.27 0.45
N THR A 35 -5.12 15.49 -0.56
CA THR A 35 -3.80 14.85 -0.67
C THR A 35 -2.66 15.72 -0.15
N GLU A 36 -2.93 17.00 0.18
CA GLU A 36 -1.89 17.97 0.55
C GLU A 36 -1.40 17.78 1.99
N GLU A 37 -2.31 17.51 2.92
CA GLU A 37 -1.99 17.27 4.33
C GLU A 37 -2.81 16.11 4.88
N VAL A 38 -2.11 15.07 5.36
CA VAL A 38 -2.74 13.99 6.11
C VAL A 38 -2.93 14.46 7.55
N GLU A 39 -4.10 15.00 7.86
CA GLU A 39 -4.47 15.35 9.23
C GLU A 39 -4.80 14.07 10.00
N ALA A 40 -3.79 13.54 10.71
CA ALA A 40 -3.93 12.32 11.50
C ALA A 40 -5.07 12.43 12.53
N GLU A 41 -5.33 13.63 13.04
CA GLU A 41 -6.37 13.94 14.03
C GLU A 41 -7.80 13.86 13.46
N ASN A 42 -7.95 14.05 12.13
CA ASN A 42 -9.24 14.05 11.44
C ASN A 42 -9.45 12.81 10.57
N THR A 43 -8.53 11.84 10.63
CA THR A 43 -8.59 10.60 9.87
C THR A 43 -8.81 9.43 10.82
N THR A 44 -9.87 8.66 10.61
CA THR A 44 -10.00 7.36 11.28
C THR A 44 -9.07 6.37 10.59
N TRP A 45 -8.21 5.73 11.37
CA TRP A 45 -7.24 4.76 10.87
C TRP A 45 -7.67 3.33 11.19
N ASN A 46 -7.62 2.46 10.19
CA ASN A 46 -7.64 1.02 10.40
C ASN A 46 -6.20 0.53 10.49
N LEU A 47 -5.93 -0.37 11.43
CA LEU A 47 -4.65 -1.05 11.55
C LEU A 47 -4.88 -2.56 11.49
N SER A 48 -4.15 -3.22 10.62
CA SER A 48 -4.08 -4.68 10.54
C SER A 48 -2.63 -5.11 10.61
N GLU A 49 -2.35 -6.19 11.35
CA GLU A 49 -1.02 -6.82 11.39
C GLU A 49 -1.16 -8.30 11.04
N PHE A 50 -0.33 -8.76 10.10
CA PHE A 50 -0.29 -10.17 9.70
C PHE A 50 1.09 -10.56 9.17
N GLN A 51 1.41 -11.85 9.15
CA GLN A 51 2.61 -12.31 8.44
C GLN A 51 2.33 -12.36 6.94
N LEU A 52 3.15 -11.68 6.14
CA LEU A 52 3.03 -11.73 4.68
C LEU A 52 3.43 -13.12 4.19
N VAL A 53 2.48 -13.84 3.60
CA VAL A 53 2.69 -15.18 3.04
C VAL A 53 3.13 -15.08 1.58
N ARG A 54 2.43 -14.26 0.79
CA ARG A 54 2.75 -14.00 -0.62
C ARG A 54 2.07 -12.72 -1.11
N SER A 55 2.51 -12.24 -2.27
CA SER A 55 1.85 -11.19 -3.04
C SER A 55 1.49 -11.71 -4.44
N ALA A 56 0.56 -11.03 -5.10
CA ALA A 56 0.22 -11.31 -6.49
C ALA A 56 -0.39 -10.09 -7.19
N TYR A 57 -0.29 -10.04 -8.52
CA TYR A 57 -1.07 -9.12 -9.34
C TYR A 57 -2.24 -9.85 -10.00
N ARG A 58 -3.45 -9.36 -9.77
CA ARG A 58 -4.68 -9.88 -10.39
C ARG A 58 -5.01 -9.05 -11.62
N ASN A 59 -4.84 -9.66 -12.79
CA ASN A 59 -5.15 -9.03 -14.08
C ASN A 59 -6.62 -8.61 -14.19
N VAL A 60 -7.54 -9.40 -13.64
CA VAL A 60 -8.96 -9.05 -13.60
C VAL A 60 -9.20 -8.08 -12.45
N GLY A 61 -9.50 -6.83 -12.78
CA GLY A 61 -9.74 -5.75 -11.82
C GLY A 61 -8.48 -4.97 -11.42
N ASN A 62 -7.32 -5.25 -12.01
CA ASN A 62 -6.06 -4.53 -11.79
C ASN A 62 -5.75 -4.33 -10.30
N ARG A 63 -5.66 -5.44 -9.55
CA ARG A 63 -5.44 -5.42 -8.09
C ARG A 63 -4.10 -6.02 -7.72
N PHE A 64 -3.35 -5.30 -6.89
CA PHE A 64 -2.25 -5.89 -6.14
C PHE A 64 -2.80 -6.53 -4.86
N MET A 65 -2.37 -7.76 -4.61
CA MET A 65 -2.81 -8.58 -3.50
C MET A 65 -1.65 -8.80 -2.53
N LEU A 66 -1.92 -8.66 -1.23
CA LEU A 66 -1.06 -9.15 -0.16
C LEU A 66 -1.85 -10.19 0.62
N GLU A 67 -1.28 -11.38 0.79
CA GLU A 67 -1.92 -12.48 1.52
C GLU A 67 -1.22 -12.71 2.85
N GLY A 68 -2.02 -12.85 3.90
CA GLY A 68 -1.63 -13.35 5.20
C GLY A 68 -2.50 -14.52 5.65
N ALA A 69 -2.23 -15.05 6.83
CA ALA A 69 -3.05 -16.12 7.40
C ALA A 69 -4.45 -15.60 7.75
N GLY A 70 -5.44 -15.96 6.93
CA GLY A 70 -6.84 -15.54 7.13
C GLY A 70 -7.15 -14.09 6.72
N VAL A 71 -6.24 -13.44 5.99
CA VAL A 71 -6.42 -12.06 5.51
C VAL A 71 -5.91 -11.92 4.07
N TYR A 72 -6.69 -11.20 3.26
CA TYR A 72 -6.28 -10.73 1.95
C TYR A 72 -6.43 -9.21 1.95
N TYR A 73 -5.37 -8.52 1.56
CA TYR A 73 -5.39 -7.07 1.41
C TYR A 73 -5.20 -6.68 -0.05
N GLU A 74 -6.00 -5.73 -0.52
CA GLU A 74 -6.03 -5.33 -1.94
C GLU A 74 -5.72 -3.84 -2.12
N ILE A 75 -4.83 -3.54 -3.08
CA ILE A 75 -4.54 -2.20 -3.57
C ILE A 75 -4.99 -2.11 -5.03
N ALA A 76 -5.79 -1.11 -5.36
CA ALA A 76 -6.30 -0.88 -6.70
C ALA A 76 -5.24 -0.18 -7.56
N ALA A 77 -4.50 -0.94 -8.37
CA ALA A 77 -3.35 -0.44 -9.13
C ALA A 77 -3.70 0.77 -10.01
N GLU A 78 -4.84 0.71 -10.69
CA GLU A 78 -5.37 1.77 -11.55
C GLU A 78 -5.81 3.05 -10.81
N LYS A 79 -5.91 2.99 -9.47
CA LYS A 79 -6.31 4.12 -8.63
C LYS A 79 -5.13 4.78 -7.93
N ILE A 80 -3.94 4.18 -7.97
CA ILE A 80 -2.75 4.75 -7.34
C ILE A 80 -2.35 6.02 -8.07
N ILE A 81 -2.24 7.12 -7.33
CA ILE A 81 -1.80 8.42 -7.83
C ILE A 81 -0.50 8.90 -7.19
N ASP A 82 -0.09 8.26 -6.09
CA ASP A 82 1.17 8.57 -5.43
C ASP A 82 1.72 7.31 -4.74
N PHE A 83 3.03 7.18 -4.74
CA PHE A 83 3.76 6.09 -4.09
C PHE A 83 5.05 6.62 -3.51
N LYS A 84 5.25 6.40 -2.21
CA LYS A 84 6.42 6.89 -1.48
C LYS A 84 7.08 5.76 -0.70
N ASN A 85 8.39 5.91 -0.53
CA ASN A 85 9.20 5.11 0.38
C ASN A 85 9.73 6.04 1.48
N PRO A 86 8.92 6.38 2.50
CA PRO A 86 9.30 7.36 3.53
C PRO A 86 10.41 6.88 4.47
N GLY A 87 10.80 5.61 4.40
CA GLY A 87 11.89 5.08 5.19
C GLY A 87 12.09 3.58 4.98
N ARG A 88 13.14 3.04 5.59
CA ARG A 88 13.47 1.61 5.45
C ARG A 88 12.27 0.72 5.80
N HIS A 89 11.88 -0.12 4.84
CA HIS A 89 10.77 -1.08 4.96
C HIS A 89 9.39 -0.45 5.16
N LYS A 90 9.25 0.85 4.86
CA LYS A 90 8.02 1.60 4.94
C LYS A 90 7.62 2.09 3.56
N TYR A 91 6.37 1.86 3.21
CA TYR A 91 5.82 2.22 1.91
C TYR A 91 4.48 2.89 2.11
N GLU A 92 4.19 3.90 1.30
CA GLU A 92 2.94 4.65 1.35
C GLU A 92 2.34 4.74 -0.05
N PHE A 93 1.08 4.36 -0.17
CA PHE A 93 0.28 4.45 -1.39
C PHE A 93 -0.84 5.46 -1.16
N VAL A 94 -1.12 6.28 -2.17
CA VAL A 94 -2.31 7.11 -2.21
C VAL A 94 -3.16 6.70 -3.41
N GLU A 95 -4.40 6.34 -3.15
CA GLU A 95 -5.37 5.91 -4.16
C GLU A 95 -6.53 6.91 -4.25
N ILE A 96 -7.00 7.22 -5.45
CA ILE A 96 -8.28 7.90 -5.65
C ILE A 96 -9.42 6.91 -5.44
N TYR A 97 -10.15 7.05 -4.34
CA TYR A 97 -11.25 6.17 -3.97
C TYR A 97 -12.61 6.70 -4.46
N GLY A 98 -12.72 8.02 -4.65
CA GLY A 98 -13.90 8.70 -5.17
C GLY A 98 -13.64 10.16 -5.52
N TYR A 99 -14.67 10.90 -5.88
CA TYR A 99 -14.54 12.34 -6.14
C TYR A 99 -14.16 13.08 -4.84
N GLY A 100 -12.95 13.62 -4.78
CA GLY A 100 -12.43 14.30 -3.59
C GLY A 100 -12.24 13.36 -2.39
N VAL A 101 -12.13 12.05 -2.60
CA VAL A 101 -11.89 11.06 -1.55
C VAL A 101 -10.71 10.19 -1.94
N TYR A 102 -9.73 10.13 -1.05
CA TYR A 102 -8.49 9.40 -1.23
C TYR A 102 -8.32 8.39 -0.11
N ARG A 103 -7.69 7.25 -0.44
CA ARG A 103 -7.22 6.28 0.54
C ARG A 103 -5.71 6.39 0.65
N ILE A 104 -5.20 6.55 1.86
CA ILE A 104 -3.79 6.36 2.17
C ILE A 104 -3.61 4.97 2.74
N THR A 105 -2.70 4.20 2.16
CA THR A 105 -2.28 2.90 2.69
C THR A 105 -0.81 2.98 3.04
N ARG A 106 -0.45 2.69 4.28
CA ARG A 106 0.95 2.57 4.72
C ARG A 106 1.25 1.12 5.06
N LEU A 107 2.30 0.59 4.45
CA LEU A 107 2.85 -0.72 4.76
C LEU A 107 4.13 -0.53 5.56
N HIS A 108 4.28 -1.31 6.62
CA HIS A 108 5.52 -1.39 7.38
C HIS A 108 5.87 -2.86 7.61
N PHE A 109 6.93 -3.31 6.95
CA PHE A 109 7.45 -4.65 7.13
C PHE A 109 8.43 -4.65 8.30
N ARG A 110 8.10 -5.39 9.36
CA ARG A 110 9.05 -5.71 10.45
C ARG A 110 10.02 -6.76 9.93
N SER A 111 10.95 -6.30 9.11
CA SER A 111 12.04 -7.08 8.54
C SER A 111 12.69 -7.95 9.61
N LYS A 112 13.06 -9.18 9.25
CA LYS A 112 13.90 -10.04 10.10
C LYS A 112 15.31 -9.46 10.35
N TYR A 113 15.72 -8.47 9.55
CA TYR A 113 17.06 -7.84 9.52
C TYR A 113 17.01 -6.32 9.71
#